data_AF-A0A3D5FUC6-F1
#
_entry.id   AF-A0A3D5FUC6-F1
#
_cell.length_a   1.000
_cell.length_b   1.000
_cell.length_c   1.000
_cell.angle_alpha   90.00
_cell.angle_beta   90.00
_cell.angle_gamma   90.00
#
_symmetry.space_group_name_H-M   'P 1'
#
loop_
_entity.id
_entity.type
_entity.pdbx_description
1 polymer ?
#
loop_
_entity_poly.entity_id
_entity_poly.type
_entity_poly.pdbx_seq_one_letter_code
_entity_poly.pdbx_strand_id
1 'polypeptide(L)'
;MEPKRIGILCTLDTKGEHAGLLKTLIEERGHEAVVLDIGVMGTPPFFPDISRHEIAGAAGVEIRDLVAEGDRGKALAAMSTGAIAVVGKLYGQGSLHGVIGLGGGSGTAIASAAMRALPIGSPKVMVSTMASSGHVAMYVG
;
A
#
# COMPACT_ATOMS: atom_id res chain seq x y z
N MET A 1 25.62 5.86 2.01
CA MET A 1 24.39 6.51 1.49
C MET A 1 23.51 6.79 2.69
N GLU A 2 22.83 7.94 2.75
CA GLU A 2 21.90 8.22 3.85
C GLU A 2 20.70 7.25 3.79
N PRO A 3 20.27 6.66 4.93
CA PRO A 3 19.11 5.77 4.95
C PRO A 3 17.86 6.46 4.39
N LYS A 4 17.13 5.76 3.51
CA LYS A 4 15.86 6.22 2.96
C LYS A 4 14.73 5.37 3.51
N ARG A 5 13.62 6.02 3.84
CA ARG A 5 12.38 5.38 4.30
C ARG A 5 11.52 5.00 3.10
N ILE A 6 11.20 3.73 2.95
CA ILE A 6 10.50 3.16 1.79
C ILE A 6 9.19 2.53 2.26
N GLY A 7 8.08 2.99 1.69
CA GLY A 7 6.74 2.48 2.05
C GLY A 7 6.43 1.18 1.30
N ILE A 8 6.10 0.12 2.02
CA ILE A 8 5.64 -1.16 1.47
C ILE A 8 4.12 -1.20 1.57
N LEU A 9 3.42 -1.13 0.43
CA LEU A 9 1.96 -1.26 0.36
C LEU A 9 1.59 -2.71 0.05
N CYS A 10 0.95 -3.40 0.99
CA CYS A 10 0.60 -4.80 0.82
C CYS A 10 -0.70 -5.17 1.54
N THR A 11 -1.46 -6.12 0.99
CA THR A 11 -2.59 -6.77 1.67
C THR A 11 -2.05 -7.85 2.61
N LEU A 12 -1.76 -7.49 3.87
CA LEU A 12 -0.91 -8.31 4.75
C LEU A 12 -1.55 -9.64 5.17
N ASP A 13 -2.87 -9.71 5.18
CA ASP A 13 -3.65 -10.91 5.48
C ASP A 13 -3.37 -12.08 4.53
N THR A 14 -3.00 -11.79 3.28
CA THR A 14 -2.72 -12.81 2.26
C THR A 14 -1.29 -12.80 1.77
N LYS A 15 -0.57 -11.68 1.96
CA LYS A 15 0.77 -11.44 1.39
C LYS A 15 1.77 -10.95 2.44
N GLY A 16 1.48 -11.16 3.72
CA GLY A 16 2.36 -10.74 4.81
C GLY A 16 3.78 -11.31 4.70
N GLU A 17 3.95 -12.60 4.41
CA GLU A 17 5.30 -13.19 4.21
C GLU A 17 6.10 -12.48 3.10
N HIS A 18 5.43 -12.08 2.02
CA HIS A 18 6.07 -11.38 0.90
C HIS A 18 6.43 -9.94 1.28
N ALA A 19 5.59 -9.28 2.07
CA ALA A 19 5.92 -7.96 2.64
C ALA A 19 7.09 -8.05 3.62
N GLY A 20 7.17 -9.12 4.43
CA GLY A 20 8.30 -9.41 5.31
C GLY A 20 9.60 -9.59 4.53
N LEU A 21 9.58 -10.34 3.43
CA LEU A 21 10.73 -10.48 2.55
C LEU A 21 11.19 -9.13 1.97
N LEU A 22 10.26 -8.29 1.49
CA LEU A 22 10.62 -6.95 1.02
C LEU A 22 11.20 -6.08 2.13
N LYS A 23 10.64 -6.14 3.34
CA LYS A 23 11.15 -5.44 4.53
C LYS A 23 12.60 -5.82 4.79
N THR A 24 12.91 -7.12 4.87
CA THR A 24 14.28 -7.62 5.03
C THR A 24 15.20 -7.13 3.91
N LEU A 25 14.80 -7.25 2.65
CA LEU A 25 15.63 -6.83 1.51
C LEU A 25 15.92 -5.33 1.50
N ILE A 26 14.97 -4.50 1.93
CA ILE A 26 15.16 -3.05 2.05
C ILE A 26 16.13 -2.74 3.20
N GLU A 27 15.95 -3.38 4.35
CA GLU A 27 16.76 -3.17 5.55
C GLU A 27 18.22 -3.64 5.36
N GLU A 28 18.43 -4.78 4.70
CA GLU A 28 19.76 -5.29 4.33
C GLU A 28 20.54 -4.34 3.41
N ARG A 29 19.85 -3.47 2.68
CA ARG A 29 20.46 -2.43 1.82
C ARG A 29 20.76 -1.13 2.58
N GLY A 30 20.53 -1.09 3.89
CA GLY A 30 20.77 0.10 4.73
C GLY A 30 19.66 1.16 4.62
N HIS A 31 18.44 0.74 4.32
CA HIS A 31 17.25 1.59 4.25
C HIS A 31 16.22 1.18 5.31
N GLU A 32 15.20 2.00 5.53
CA GLU A 32 14.13 1.72 6.49
C GLU A 32 12.87 1.33 5.73
N ALA A 33 12.26 0.20 6.07
CA ALA A 33 11.00 -0.25 5.51
C ALA A 33 9.84 0.15 6.43
N VAL A 34 8.88 0.90 5.87
CA VAL A 34 7.63 1.28 6.54
C VAL A 34 6.51 0.46 5.91
N VAL A 35 5.89 -0.45 6.66
CA VAL A 35 4.86 -1.36 6.16
C VAL A 35 3.47 -0.75 6.36
N LEU A 36 2.72 -0.60 5.26
CA LEU A 36 1.35 -0.13 5.25
C LEU A 36 0.42 -1.30 4.87
N ASP A 37 -0.49 -1.66 5.77
CA ASP A 37 -1.50 -2.69 5.49
C ASP A 37 -2.68 -2.07 4.73
N ILE A 38 -2.79 -2.43 3.44
CA ILE A 38 -3.88 -2.03 2.56
C ILE A 38 -4.93 -3.14 2.36
N GLY A 39 -4.87 -4.19 3.20
CA GLY A 39 -5.86 -5.26 3.25
C GLY A 39 -7.17 -4.82 3.93
N VAL A 40 -8.23 -5.60 3.71
CA VAL A 40 -9.55 -5.35 4.31
C VAL A 40 -9.92 -6.43 5.32
N MET A 41 -9.54 -7.68 5.05
CA MET A 41 -9.98 -8.86 5.80
C MET A 41 -8.80 -9.62 6.38
N GLY A 42 -9.07 -10.63 7.21
CA GLY A 42 -8.05 -11.53 7.77
C GLY A 42 -7.07 -10.87 8.75
N THR A 43 -6.20 -11.70 9.32
CA THR A 43 -5.22 -11.29 10.33
C THR A 43 -3.83 -11.21 9.70
N PRO A 44 -3.12 -10.06 9.79
CA PRO A 44 -1.77 -9.97 9.30
C PRO A 44 -0.81 -10.81 10.18
N PRO A 45 0.24 -11.42 9.61
CA PRO A 45 1.18 -12.26 10.38
C PRO A 45 2.12 -11.45 11.29
N PHE A 46 2.15 -10.12 11.15
CA PHE A 46 2.89 -9.20 11.99
C PHE A 46 2.21 -7.84 12.03
N PHE A 47 2.60 -6.98 12.97
CA PHE A 47 2.07 -5.63 13.08
C PHE A 47 2.65 -4.70 12.01
N PRO A 48 1.83 -4.09 11.14
CA PRO A 48 2.31 -3.06 10.23
C PRO A 48 2.69 -1.79 10.98
N ASP A 49 3.53 -0.95 10.37
CA ASP A 49 3.83 0.40 10.86
C ASP A 49 2.61 1.32 10.72
N ILE A 50 1.81 1.13 9.67
CA ILE A 50 0.50 1.76 9.49
C ILE A 50 -0.56 0.69 9.26
N SER A 51 -1.51 0.61 10.18
CA SER A 51 -2.58 -0.38 10.14
C SER A 51 -3.64 -0.06 9.08
N ARG A 52 -4.36 -1.09 8.62
CA ARG A 52 -5.53 -0.91 7.76
C ARG A 52 -6.62 -0.03 8.38
N HIS A 53 -6.67 0.03 9.71
CA HIS A 53 -7.61 0.90 10.44
C HIS A 53 -7.24 2.37 10.23
N GLU A 54 -5.95 2.70 10.31
CA GLU A 54 -5.47 4.04 10.01
C GLU A 54 -5.68 4.40 8.53
N ILE A 55 -5.48 3.45 7.62
CA ILE A 55 -5.76 3.63 6.19
C ILE A 55 -7.26 3.90 5.98
N ALA A 56 -8.15 3.05 6.50
CA ALA A 56 -9.60 3.23 6.38
C ALA A 56 -10.07 4.55 7.03
N GLY A 57 -9.56 4.86 8.22
CA GLY A 57 -9.88 6.09 8.95
C GLY A 57 -9.47 7.35 8.19
N ALA A 58 -8.38 7.31 7.42
CA ALA A 58 -8.00 8.42 6.53
C ALA A 58 -9.00 8.64 5.37
N ALA A 59 -9.85 7.65 5.05
CA ALA A 59 -10.99 7.78 4.15
C ALA A 59 -12.31 8.11 4.87
N GLY A 60 -12.28 8.32 6.20
CA GLY A 60 -13.46 8.63 7.00
C GLY A 60 -14.37 7.43 7.27
N VAL A 61 -13.86 6.20 7.17
CA VAL A 61 -14.63 4.97 7.41
C VAL A 61 -13.90 4.02 8.34
N GLU A 62 -14.65 3.14 9.01
CA GLU A 62 -14.07 2.07 9.81
C GLU A 62 -13.92 0.79 9.00
N ILE A 63 -12.81 0.06 9.20
CA ILE A 63 -12.58 -1.19 8.47
C ILE A 63 -13.68 -2.22 8.74
N ARG A 64 -14.25 -2.22 9.96
CA ARG A 64 -15.31 -3.13 10.34
C ARG A 64 -16.57 -2.93 9.50
N ASP A 65 -16.88 -1.68 9.16
CA ASP A 65 -18.07 -1.35 8.39
C ASP A 65 -17.91 -1.78 6.93
N LEU A 66 -16.70 -1.62 6.36
CA LEU A 66 -16.37 -2.15 5.03
C LEU A 66 -16.50 -3.68 4.96
N VAL A 67 -16.07 -4.38 6.02
CA VAL A 67 -16.20 -5.84 6.11
C VAL A 67 -17.67 -6.25 6.27
N ALA A 68 -18.43 -5.56 7.12
CA ALA A 68 -19.85 -5.85 7.36
C ALA A 68 -20.72 -5.59 6.13
N GLU A 69 -20.40 -4.56 5.34
CA GLU A 69 -21.12 -4.24 4.10
C GLU A 69 -20.88 -5.29 3.00
N GLY A 70 -19.69 -5.90 2.95
CA GLY A 70 -19.36 -6.97 2.00
C GLY A 70 -19.26 -6.51 0.53
N ASP A 71 -19.37 -5.21 0.26
CA ASP A 71 -19.21 -4.64 -1.08
C ASP A 71 -17.72 -4.43 -1.39
N ARG A 72 -17.17 -5.32 -2.21
CA ARG A 72 -15.77 -5.27 -2.65
C ARG A 72 -15.41 -3.96 -3.34
N GLY A 73 -16.30 -3.39 -4.14
CA GLY A 73 -16.06 -2.16 -4.88
C GLY A 73 -15.92 -0.95 -3.95
N LYS A 74 -16.83 -0.84 -2.98
CA LYS A 74 -16.77 0.20 -1.94
C LYS A 74 -15.53 0.07 -1.07
N ALA A 75 -15.20 -1.16 -0.65
CA ALA A 75 -13.99 -1.40 0.13
C ALA A 75 -12.72 -1.00 -0.65
N LEU A 76 -12.63 -1.33 -1.94
CA LEU A 76 -11.52 -0.91 -2.79
C LEU A 76 -11.43 0.61 -2.92
N ALA A 77 -12.54 1.29 -3.13
CA ALA A 77 -12.58 2.75 -3.27
C ALA A 77 -12.17 3.46 -1.97
N ALA A 78 -12.71 3.02 -0.83
CA ALA A 78 -12.37 3.56 0.48
C ALA A 78 -10.89 3.35 0.82
N MET A 79 -10.38 2.11 0.67
CA MET A 79 -8.98 1.82 0.95
C MET A 79 -8.02 2.55 0.00
N SER A 80 -8.41 2.75 -1.26
CA SER A 80 -7.62 3.57 -2.21
C SER A 80 -7.56 5.03 -1.76
N THR A 81 -8.70 5.60 -1.36
CA THR A 81 -8.77 6.98 -0.84
C THR A 81 -7.91 7.14 0.40
N GLY A 82 -8.00 6.19 1.33
CA GLY A 82 -7.20 6.16 2.55
C GLY A 82 -5.70 6.04 2.27
N ALA A 83 -5.31 5.14 1.36
CA ALA A 83 -3.92 4.94 0.99
C ALA A 83 -3.33 6.19 0.31
N ILE A 84 -4.10 6.87 -0.56
CA ILE A 84 -3.71 8.15 -1.16
C ILE A 84 -3.43 9.19 -0.06
N ALA A 85 -4.36 9.35 0.89
CA ALA A 85 -4.24 10.34 1.95
C ALA A 85 -3.03 10.08 2.86
N VAL A 86 -2.86 8.83 3.30
CA VAL A 86 -1.75 8.43 4.19
C VAL A 86 -0.40 8.53 3.49
N VAL A 87 -0.26 7.97 2.29
CA VAL A 87 1.01 8.01 1.56
C VAL A 87 1.37 9.43 1.18
N GLY A 88 0.41 10.22 0.71
CA GLY A 88 0.62 11.63 0.39
C GLY A 88 1.08 12.44 1.60
N LYS A 89 0.45 12.25 2.77
CA LYS A 89 0.85 12.89 4.03
C LYS A 89 2.27 12.51 4.42
N LEU A 90 2.58 11.20 4.46
CA LEU A 90 3.91 10.73 4.87
C LEU A 90 5.01 11.20 3.90
N TYR A 91 4.74 11.23 2.60
CA TYR A 91 5.67 11.75 1.61
C TYR A 91 5.89 13.27 1.77
N GLY A 92 4.81 14.05 1.93
CA GLY A 92 4.89 15.50 2.14
C GLY A 92 5.63 15.89 3.42
N GLN A 93 5.66 15.01 4.43
CA GLN A 93 6.41 15.18 5.67
C GLN A 93 7.87 14.69 5.58
N GLY A 94 8.33 14.21 4.43
CA GLY A 94 9.65 13.58 4.29
C GLY A 94 9.79 12.25 5.02
N SER A 95 8.68 11.68 5.50
CA SER A 95 8.65 10.39 6.20
C SER A 95 8.69 9.19 5.25
N LEU A 96 8.43 9.41 3.96
CA LEU A 96 8.65 8.45 2.88
C LEU A 96 9.44 9.10 1.74
N HIS A 97 10.37 8.34 1.17
CA HIS A 97 11.20 8.76 0.04
C HIS A 97 10.84 8.04 -1.26
N GLY A 98 10.09 6.94 -1.15
CA GLY A 98 9.61 6.13 -2.27
C GLY A 98 8.67 5.05 -1.76
N VAL A 99 8.00 4.38 -2.68
CA VAL A 99 7.03 3.32 -2.36
C VAL A 99 7.19 2.11 -3.27
N ILE A 100 6.96 0.94 -2.68
CA ILE A 100 6.87 -0.34 -3.38
C ILE A 100 5.57 -1.05 -2.97
N GLY A 101 4.88 -1.63 -3.94
CA GLY A 101 3.68 -2.43 -3.71
C GLY A 101 3.81 -3.82 -4.31
N LEU A 102 3.06 -4.78 -3.77
CA LEU A 102 2.93 -6.10 -4.36
C LEU A 102 1.50 -6.64 -4.28
N GLY A 103 1.05 -7.38 -5.28
CA GLY A 103 -0.22 -8.08 -5.19
C GLY A 103 -0.90 -8.40 -6.51
N GLY A 104 -2.10 -8.98 -6.40
CA GLY A 104 -3.02 -9.18 -7.52
C GLY A 104 -3.90 -7.94 -7.77
N GLY A 105 -5.09 -8.12 -8.36
CA GLY A 105 -5.98 -7.02 -8.75
C GLY A 105 -6.24 -5.99 -7.65
N SER A 106 -6.71 -6.42 -6.47
CA SER A 106 -7.04 -5.49 -5.37
C SER A 106 -5.82 -4.73 -4.82
N GLY A 107 -4.74 -5.45 -4.50
CA GLY A 107 -3.51 -4.83 -4.00
C GLY A 107 -2.89 -3.88 -5.02
N THR A 108 -2.90 -4.26 -6.30
CA THR A 108 -2.45 -3.39 -7.40
C THR A 108 -3.31 -2.15 -7.53
N ALA A 109 -4.63 -2.28 -7.48
CA ALA A 109 -5.54 -1.14 -7.59
C ALA A 109 -5.30 -0.12 -6.48
N ILE A 110 -5.28 -0.56 -5.21
CA ILE A 110 -5.09 0.34 -4.06
C ILE A 110 -3.67 0.93 -4.05
N ALA A 111 -2.63 0.10 -4.19
CA ALA A 111 -1.25 0.57 -4.12
C ALA A 111 -0.93 1.54 -5.27
N SER A 112 -1.38 1.22 -6.49
CA SER A 112 -1.16 2.09 -7.65
C SER A 112 -1.91 3.42 -7.52
N ALA A 113 -3.13 3.44 -6.96
CA ALA A 113 -3.84 4.68 -6.69
C ALA A 113 -3.03 5.61 -5.78
N ALA A 114 -2.45 5.09 -4.70
CA ALA A 114 -1.56 5.85 -3.82
C ALA A 114 -0.26 6.29 -4.51
N MET A 115 0.33 5.43 -5.34
CA MET A 115 1.52 5.76 -6.13
C MET A 115 1.27 6.93 -7.09
N ARG A 116 0.12 6.96 -7.77
CA ARG A 116 -0.21 8.02 -8.74
C ARG A 116 -0.45 9.38 -8.10
N ALA A 117 -0.81 9.42 -6.81
CA ALA A 117 -0.94 10.67 -6.07
C ALA A 117 0.41 11.32 -5.72
N LEU A 118 1.53 10.58 -5.83
CA LEU A 118 2.86 11.13 -5.57
C LEU A 118 3.42 11.85 -6.81
N PRO A 119 4.27 12.88 -6.62
CA PRO A 119 4.86 13.62 -7.72
C PRO A 119 5.57 12.76 -8.79
N ILE A 120 5.63 13.27 -10.01
CA ILE A 120 6.51 12.71 -11.04
C ILE A 120 7.96 12.85 -10.55
N GLY A 121 8.75 11.79 -10.76
CA GLY A 121 10.13 11.70 -10.26
C GLY A 121 10.27 10.97 -8.92
N SER A 122 9.20 10.82 -8.12
CA SER A 122 9.25 9.98 -6.92
C SER A 122 9.44 8.50 -7.30
N PRO A 123 10.35 7.74 -6.66
CA PRO A 123 10.49 6.29 -6.87
C PRO A 123 9.23 5.53 -6.49
N LYS A 124 8.64 4.82 -7.46
CA LYS A 124 7.39 4.07 -7.33
C LYS A 124 7.50 2.74 -8.09
N VAL A 125 7.34 1.61 -7.41
CA VAL A 125 7.44 0.27 -8.02
C VAL A 125 6.26 -0.60 -7.63
N MET A 126 5.67 -1.32 -8.60
CA MET A 126 4.56 -2.23 -8.36
C MET A 126 4.86 -3.63 -8.91
N VAL A 127 4.96 -4.62 -8.02
CA VAL A 127 5.08 -6.04 -8.39
C VAL A 127 3.67 -6.62 -8.53
N SER A 128 3.18 -6.71 -9.76
CA SER A 128 1.77 -7.03 -10.01
C SER A 128 1.59 -8.22 -10.96
N THR A 129 0.67 -9.13 -10.61
CA THR A 129 0.18 -10.15 -11.55
C THR A 129 -0.70 -9.55 -12.65
N MET A 130 -1.15 -8.30 -12.49
CA MET A 130 -1.94 -7.58 -13.49
C MET A 130 -1.06 -6.92 -14.56
N ALA A 131 0.26 -6.89 -14.37
CA ALA A 131 1.18 -6.28 -15.33
C ALA A 131 1.10 -6.92 -16.73
N SER A 132 0.81 -8.23 -16.80
CA SER A 132 0.66 -8.98 -18.05
C SER A 132 -0.77 -8.98 -18.62
N SER A 133 -1.74 -8.36 -17.94
CA SER A 133 -3.17 -8.45 -18.30
C SER A 133 -3.61 -7.60 -19.50
N GLY A 134 -2.68 -6.85 -20.12
CA GLY A 134 -2.96 -5.98 -21.27
C GLY A 134 -3.69 -4.67 -20.94
N HIS A 135 -4.21 -4.49 -19.71
CA HIS A 135 -4.98 -3.33 -19.28
C HIS A 135 -4.28 -2.58 -18.13
N VAL A 136 -3.06 -2.09 -18.40
CA VAL A 136 -2.23 -1.44 -17.36
C VAL A 136 -2.50 0.05 -17.18
N ALA A 137 -3.13 0.70 -18.17
CA ALA A 137 -3.32 2.16 -18.18
C ALA A 137 -4.02 2.69 -16.92
N MET A 138 -4.99 1.96 -16.39
CA MET A 138 -5.72 2.33 -15.16
C MET A 138 -4.86 2.30 -13.88
N TYR A 139 -3.69 1.65 -13.92
CA TYR A 139 -2.78 1.58 -12.77
C TYR A 139 -1.65 2.62 -12.84
N VAL A 140 -1.19 2.99 -14.04
CA VAL A 140 -0.03 3.90 -14.20
C VAL A 140 -0.41 5.34 -14.56
N GLY A 141 -1.61 5.56 -15.10
CA GLY A 141 -2.09 6.85 -15.64
C GLY A 141 -2.81 7.74 -14.64
#